data_AF-A0A6L3A270-F1
#
_entry.id   AF-A0A6L3A270-F1
#
_cell.length_a   1.000
_cell.length_b   1.000
_cell.length_c   1.000
_cell.angle_alpha   90.00
_cell.angle_beta   90.00
_cell.angle_gamma   90.00
#
_symmetry.space_group_name_H-M   'P 1'
#
loop_
_entity.id
_entity.type
_entity.pdbx_description
1 polymer ?
#
loop_
_entity_poly.entity_id
_entity_poly.type
_entity_poly.pdbx_seq_one_letter_code
_entity_poly.pdbx_strand_id
1 'polypeptide(L)'
;MGHPRDHHVHEHAHESKMMTTPLVVLAVGTLVSSYFLFRPMLSHAAEAAADAPLVVAVDGEAHEPAAALLSLDHTPERDPHKKLVGLVGFAFLIGFAVSWAIYRNGLDVASRIKAIPPFNLLHTLLERKYYFDELYDFLWVRGCRAVAAVCAFIDTWVIDLVYNLLSGVTERIAAFSGRVLDAQGVDGFVNGISETANDLAEVLRKPQTGGIRKYVLWSVGLATAAIAALIVVMRVNGG
;
A
#
# COMPACT_ATOMS: atom_id res chain seq x y z
N MET A 1 27.34 -35.38 -28.56
CA MET A 1 27.02 -35.08 -27.15
C MET A 1 28.31 -34.60 -26.52
N GLY A 2 28.30 -33.46 -25.85
CA GLY A 2 29.52 -32.93 -25.20
C GLY A 2 29.93 -33.80 -24.01
N HIS A 3 31.21 -33.74 -23.63
CA HIS A 3 31.68 -34.43 -22.42
C HIS A 3 30.98 -33.87 -21.17
N PRO A 4 30.59 -34.74 -20.21
CA PRO A 4 29.95 -34.29 -18.97
C PRO A 4 30.87 -33.33 -18.22
N ARG A 5 30.37 -32.13 -17.94
CA ARG A 5 31.11 -31.09 -17.21
C ARG A 5 31.32 -31.44 -15.73
N ASP A 6 30.41 -32.24 -15.18
CA ASP A 6 30.46 -32.74 -13.81
C ASP A 6 30.06 -34.23 -13.83
N HIS A 7 30.98 -35.10 -13.44
CA HIS A 7 30.80 -36.54 -13.46
C HIS A 7 29.84 -37.00 -12.35
N HIS A 8 29.93 -36.37 -11.18
CA HIS A 8 29.14 -36.76 -10.02
C HIS A 8 27.65 -36.45 -10.23
N VAL A 9 27.33 -35.31 -10.86
CA VAL A 9 25.94 -34.96 -11.21
C VAL A 9 25.39 -35.87 -12.29
N HIS A 10 26.22 -36.29 -13.25
CA HIS A 10 25.80 -37.17 -14.34
C HIS A 10 25.44 -38.57 -13.83
N GLU A 11 26.22 -39.12 -12.90
CA GLU A 11 25.96 -40.45 -12.32
C GLU A 11 24.66 -40.48 -11.50
N HIS A 12 24.29 -39.36 -10.87
CA HIS A 12 23.08 -39.23 -10.06
C HIS A 12 21.89 -38.65 -10.84
N ALA A 13 22.03 -38.40 -12.15
CA ALA A 13 20.97 -37.88 -12.97
C ALA A 13 19.95 -38.99 -13.27
N HIS A 14 18.78 -38.92 -12.62
CA HIS A 14 17.66 -39.82 -12.88
C HIS A 14 16.40 -39.02 -13.21
N GLU A 15 15.59 -39.57 -14.11
CA GLU A 15 14.32 -38.95 -14.48
C GLU A 15 13.31 -39.01 -13.33
N SER A 16 12.75 -37.85 -12.97
CA SER A 16 11.71 -37.77 -11.94
C SER A 16 10.35 -38.17 -12.53
N LYS A 17 9.84 -39.34 -12.13
CA LYS A 17 8.54 -39.86 -12.57
C LYS A 17 7.36 -38.91 -12.28
N MET A 18 7.45 -38.08 -11.24
CA MET A 18 6.41 -37.11 -10.91
C MET A 18 6.38 -35.89 -11.85
N MET A 19 7.48 -35.61 -12.55
CA MET A 19 7.59 -34.51 -13.51
C MET A 19 7.31 -34.93 -14.96
N THR A 20 7.48 -36.21 -15.29
CA THR A 20 7.21 -36.73 -16.64
C THR A 20 5.74 -36.56 -17.04
N THR A 21 4.81 -36.80 -16.12
CA THR A 21 3.37 -36.71 -16.42
C THR A 21 2.94 -35.28 -16.84
N PRO A 22 3.23 -34.21 -16.07
CA PRO A 22 2.95 -32.84 -16.53
C PRO A 22 3.62 -32.51 -17.87
N LEU A 23 4.87 -32.94 -18.09
CA LEU A 23 5.63 -32.60 -19.29
C LEU A 23 5.04 -33.26 -20.55
N VAL A 24 4.60 -34.52 -20.45
CA VAL A 24 3.92 -35.24 -21.54
C VAL A 24 2.57 -34.61 -21.84
N VAL A 25 1.78 -34.28 -20.81
CA VAL A 25 0.48 -33.63 -20.99
C VAL A 25 0.65 -32.28 -21.69
N LEU A 26 1.65 -31.47 -21.30
CA LEU A 26 1.96 -30.20 -21.98
C LEU A 26 2.42 -30.42 -23.42
N ALA A 27 3.26 -31.43 -23.70
CA ALA A 27 3.72 -31.73 -25.05
C ALA A 27 2.58 -32.18 -25.98
N VAL A 28 1.64 -32.99 -25.50
CA VAL A 28 0.44 -33.33 -26.27
C VAL A 28 -0.47 -32.11 -26.42
N GLY A 29 -0.62 -31.32 -25.35
CA GLY A 29 -1.41 -30.10 -25.34
C GLY A 29 -0.94 -29.06 -26.35
N THR A 30 0.38 -28.87 -26.54
CA THR A 30 0.92 -27.94 -27.54
C THR A 30 0.59 -28.37 -28.96
N LEU A 31 0.66 -29.68 -29.27
CA LEU A 31 0.29 -30.20 -30.59
C LEU A 31 -1.22 -30.04 -30.88
N VAL A 32 -2.06 -30.42 -29.91
CA VAL A 32 -3.52 -30.31 -30.04
C VAL A 32 -3.94 -28.83 -30.14
N SER A 33 -3.43 -27.97 -29.26
CA SER A 33 -3.75 -26.54 -29.25
C SER A 33 -3.28 -25.85 -30.53
N SER A 34 -2.08 -26.18 -31.05
CA SER A 34 -1.58 -25.62 -32.30
C SER A 34 -2.53 -25.91 -33.46
N TYR A 35 -2.99 -27.16 -33.59
CA TYR A 35 -3.80 -27.56 -34.72
C TYR A 35 -5.27 -27.14 -34.59
N PHE A 36 -5.90 -27.34 -33.44
CA PHE A 36 -7.34 -27.16 -33.27
C PHE A 36 -7.74 -25.77 -32.76
N LEU A 37 -6.92 -25.13 -31.93
CA LEU A 37 -7.25 -23.83 -31.33
C LEU A 37 -6.65 -22.69 -32.16
N PHE A 38 -5.33 -22.71 -32.38
CA PHE A 38 -4.64 -21.56 -32.98
C PHE A 38 -4.90 -21.42 -34.49
N ARG A 39 -4.98 -22.51 -35.27
CA ARG A 39 -5.25 -22.41 -36.71
C ARG A 39 -6.53 -21.65 -37.07
N PRO A 40 -7.72 -21.98 -36.51
CA PRO A 40 -8.91 -21.20 -36.82
C PRO A 40 -8.81 -19.77 -36.27
N MET A 41 -8.20 -19.55 -35.10
CA MET A 41 -8.00 -18.18 -34.61
C MET A 41 -7.14 -17.34 -35.57
N LEU A 42 -6.07 -17.93 -36.12
CA LEU A 42 -5.20 -17.27 -37.10
C LEU A 42 -5.93 -17.02 -38.42
N SER A 43 -6.80 -17.92 -38.89
CA SER A 43 -7.55 -17.70 -40.13
C SER A 43 -8.52 -16.53 -40.00
N HIS A 44 -9.28 -16.48 -38.89
CA HIS A 44 -10.21 -15.36 -38.65
C HIS A 44 -9.47 -14.05 -38.37
N ALA A 45 -8.33 -14.09 -37.67
CA ALA A 45 -7.52 -12.91 -37.40
C ALA A 45 -6.83 -12.38 -38.67
N ALA A 46 -6.43 -13.25 -39.61
CA ALA A 46 -5.85 -12.84 -40.88
C ALA A 46 -6.87 -12.09 -41.74
N GLU A 47 -8.12 -12.57 -41.79
CA GLU A 47 -9.23 -11.88 -42.47
C GLU A 47 -9.48 -10.49 -41.86
N ALA A 48 -9.52 -10.39 -40.53
CA ALA A 48 -9.71 -9.10 -39.83
C ALA A 48 -8.51 -8.15 -39.97
N ALA A 49 -7.28 -8.67 -40.07
CA ALA A 49 -6.07 -7.87 -40.23
C ALA A 49 -5.92 -7.32 -41.66
N ALA A 50 -6.47 -7.99 -42.67
CA ALA A 50 -6.49 -7.50 -44.05
C ALA A 50 -7.35 -6.23 -44.22
N ASP A 51 -8.38 -6.07 -43.39
CA ASP A 51 -9.27 -4.90 -43.39
C ASP A 51 -8.83 -3.77 -42.42
N ALA A 52 -7.73 -3.95 -41.68
CA ALA A 52 -7.27 -2.98 -40.69
C ALA A 52 -6.39 -1.87 -41.32
N PRO A 53 -6.74 -0.57 -41.16
CA PRO A 53 -6.05 0.56 -41.81
C PRO A 53 -4.67 0.91 -41.23
N LEU A 54 -4.09 0.08 -40.36
CA LEU A 54 -2.95 0.43 -39.51
C LEU A 54 -1.79 -0.57 -39.63
N VAL A 55 -1.26 -0.76 -40.84
CA VAL A 55 0.11 -1.27 -41.01
C VAL A 55 0.87 -0.23 -41.84
N VAL A 56 1.35 0.81 -41.15
CA VAL A 56 2.21 1.85 -41.71
C VAL A 56 3.57 1.21 -42.05
N ALA A 57 3.93 1.20 -43.33
CA ALA A 57 5.27 0.83 -43.77
C ALA A 57 6.29 1.84 -43.20
N VAL A 58 7.45 1.35 -42.80
CA VAL A 58 8.56 2.08 -42.13
C VAL A 58 9.26 3.10 -43.06
N ASP A 59 8.71 3.33 -44.25
CA ASP A 59 9.39 4.02 -45.35
C ASP A 59 8.81 5.43 -45.61
N GLY A 60 7.80 5.86 -44.84
CA GLY A 60 7.32 7.24 -44.82
C GLY A 60 6.51 7.70 -46.03
N GLU A 61 6.31 6.86 -47.05
CA GLU A 61 5.37 7.14 -48.14
C GLU A 61 4.02 6.46 -47.94
N ALA A 62 2.95 7.21 -48.19
CA ALA A 62 1.58 6.71 -48.17
C ALA A 62 1.33 5.87 -49.43
N HIS A 63 1.53 4.56 -49.33
CA HIS A 63 0.94 3.66 -50.30
C HIS A 63 -0.55 3.48 -50.00
N GLU A 64 -1.36 3.55 -51.07
CA GLU A 64 -2.74 3.05 -51.16
C GLU A 64 -2.93 1.76 -50.34
N PRO A 65 -4.16 1.51 -49.80
CA PRO A 65 -4.39 0.72 -48.59
C PRO A 65 -3.57 -0.56 -48.56
N ALA A 66 -3.09 -0.87 -47.36
CA ALA A 66 -2.15 -1.90 -46.92
C ALA A 66 -2.40 -3.36 -47.37
N ALA A 67 -3.16 -3.57 -48.45
CA ALA A 67 -3.25 -4.76 -49.26
C ALA A 67 -2.02 -4.93 -50.21
N ALA A 68 -0.80 -4.75 -49.74
CA ALA A 68 0.38 -5.12 -50.55
C ALA A 68 1.54 -5.70 -49.75
N LEU A 69 1.71 -5.28 -48.48
CA LEU A 69 2.74 -5.82 -47.61
C LEU A 69 2.26 -7.00 -46.76
N LEU A 70 0.95 -7.07 -46.47
CA LEU A 70 0.32 -8.19 -45.74
C LEU A 70 -0.79 -8.90 -46.55
N SER A 71 -1.42 -8.25 -47.55
CA SER A 71 -1.97 -9.02 -48.66
C SER A 71 -0.86 -9.36 -49.62
N LEU A 72 -0.17 -10.43 -49.28
CA LEU A 72 0.41 -11.25 -50.32
C LEU A 72 -0.78 -11.74 -51.13
N ASP A 73 -0.91 -11.12 -52.30
CA ASP A 73 -1.95 -11.36 -53.27
C ASP A 73 -2.22 -12.87 -53.39
N HIS A 74 -3.40 -13.31 -52.96
CA HIS A 74 -3.82 -14.71 -53.11
C HIS A 74 -4.16 -15.06 -54.57
N THR A 75 -3.85 -14.16 -55.52
CA THR A 75 -3.90 -14.49 -56.94
C THR A 75 -2.90 -15.63 -57.23
N PRO A 76 -3.31 -16.69 -57.93
CA PRO A 76 -2.49 -17.89 -58.15
C PRO A 76 -1.14 -17.63 -58.85
N GLU A 77 -0.95 -16.45 -59.46
CA GLU A 77 0.18 -16.14 -60.33
C GLU A 77 1.29 -15.26 -59.72
N ARG A 78 1.02 -14.52 -58.64
CA ARG A 78 2.01 -13.65 -57.98
C ARG A 78 1.87 -13.68 -56.46
N ASP A 79 2.09 -14.85 -55.87
CA ASP A 79 2.00 -15.04 -54.43
C ASP A 79 3.42 -15.09 -53.78
N PRO A 80 4.05 -13.92 -53.47
CA PRO A 80 5.35 -13.89 -52.81
C PRO A 80 5.33 -14.61 -51.45
N HIS A 81 4.15 -14.83 -50.83
CA HIS A 81 4.03 -15.55 -49.56
C HIS A 81 4.44 -16.99 -49.70
N LYS A 82 3.93 -17.70 -50.70
CA LYS A 82 4.26 -19.11 -50.90
C LYS A 82 5.76 -19.32 -51.11
N LYS A 83 6.41 -18.37 -51.78
CA LYS A 83 7.87 -18.36 -51.94
C LYS A 83 8.60 -18.02 -50.63
N LEU A 84 8.12 -17.03 -49.86
CA LEU A 84 8.71 -16.67 -48.56
C LEU A 84 8.51 -17.75 -47.49
N VAL A 85 7.35 -18.41 -47.46
CA VAL A 85 7.05 -19.54 -46.56
C VAL A 85 8.00 -20.70 -46.84
N GLY A 86 8.26 -21.00 -48.12
CA GLY A 86 9.27 -22.00 -48.50
C GLY A 86 10.70 -21.59 -48.11
N LEU A 87 11.06 -20.31 -48.25
CA LEU A 87 12.41 -19.82 -47.96
C LEU A 87 12.69 -19.66 -46.46
N VAL A 88 11.77 -19.02 -45.73
CA VAL A 88 11.90 -18.65 -44.31
C VAL A 88 11.38 -19.77 -43.40
N GLY A 89 10.41 -20.57 -43.85
CA GLY A 89 9.84 -21.66 -43.06
C GLY A 89 10.87 -22.70 -42.60
N PHE A 90 11.96 -22.88 -43.36
CA PHE A 90 13.07 -23.75 -42.99
C PHE A 90 14.26 -23.02 -42.35
N ALA A 91 14.17 -21.70 -42.11
CA ALA A 91 15.25 -20.94 -41.48
C ALA A 91 15.59 -21.47 -40.07
N PHE A 92 14.61 -22.04 -39.35
CA PHE A 92 14.87 -22.67 -38.05
C PHE A 92 15.79 -23.89 -38.16
N LEU A 93 15.72 -24.66 -39.25
CA LEU A 93 16.62 -25.80 -39.48
C LEU A 93 18.04 -25.32 -39.72
N ILE A 94 18.20 -24.23 -40.46
CA ILE A 94 19.51 -23.60 -40.70
C ILE A 94 20.07 -23.07 -39.38
N GLY A 95 19.27 -22.33 -38.61
CA GLY A 95 19.67 -21.83 -37.29
C GLY A 95 20.04 -22.96 -36.32
N PHE A 96 19.26 -24.05 -36.30
CA PHE A 96 19.55 -25.24 -35.51
C PHE A 96 20.84 -25.92 -35.97
N ALA A 97 21.05 -26.09 -37.27
CA ALA A 97 22.24 -26.70 -37.83
C ALA A 97 23.50 -25.87 -37.53
N VAL A 98 23.43 -24.54 -37.64
CA VAL A 98 24.52 -23.62 -37.28
C VAL A 98 24.82 -23.71 -35.78
N SER A 99 23.79 -23.67 -34.93
CA SER A 99 23.94 -23.84 -33.49
C SER A 99 24.61 -25.18 -33.14
N TRP A 100 24.10 -26.28 -33.71
CA TRP A 100 24.67 -27.60 -33.52
C TRP A 100 26.13 -27.66 -34.00
N ALA A 101 26.46 -27.07 -35.15
CA ALA A 101 27.83 -27.02 -35.66
C ALA A 101 28.80 -26.25 -34.73
N ILE A 102 28.34 -25.17 -34.09
CA ILE A 102 29.12 -24.37 -33.14
C ILE A 102 29.32 -25.14 -31.82
N TYR A 103 28.27 -25.78 -31.30
CA TYR A 103 28.27 -26.37 -29.95
C TYR A 103 28.57 -27.88 -29.89
N ARG A 104 28.62 -28.59 -31.01
CA ARG A 104 28.81 -30.06 -31.04
C ARG A 104 30.07 -30.54 -30.33
N ASN A 105 31.13 -29.73 -30.36
CA ASN A 105 32.45 -30.04 -29.78
C ASN A 105 32.74 -29.21 -28.52
N GLY A 106 31.71 -28.67 -27.85
CA GLY A 106 31.87 -27.84 -26.64
C GLY A 106 31.83 -26.35 -26.94
N LEU A 107 32.54 -25.55 -26.12
CA LEU A 107 32.50 -24.08 -26.19
C LEU A 107 33.68 -23.44 -26.94
N ASP A 108 34.64 -24.22 -27.44
CA ASP A 108 35.87 -23.66 -28.02
C ASP A 108 35.62 -22.78 -29.25
N VAL A 109 34.69 -23.18 -30.11
CA VAL A 109 34.31 -22.38 -31.28
C VAL A 109 33.57 -21.11 -30.83
N ALA A 110 32.66 -21.24 -29.87
CA ALA A 110 31.90 -20.12 -29.33
C ALA A 110 32.79 -19.10 -28.60
N SER A 111 33.78 -19.56 -27.83
CA SER A 111 34.71 -18.69 -27.10
C SER A 111 35.64 -17.92 -28.04
N ARG A 112 36.10 -18.55 -29.12
CA ARG A 112 36.86 -17.89 -30.19
C ARG A 112 36.03 -16.81 -30.88
N ILE A 113 34.76 -17.10 -31.21
CA ILE A 113 33.86 -16.11 -31.82
C ILE A 113 33.61 -14.94 -30.86
N LYS A 114 33.36 -15.23 -29.56
CA LYS A 114 33.17 -14.20 -28.52
C LYS A 114 34.39 -13.29 -28.38
N ALA A 115 35.61 -13.79 -28.58
CA ALA A 115 36.83 -13.01 -28.42
C ALA A 115 37.05 -11.97 -29.53
N ILE A 116 36.37 -12.07 -30.67
CA ILE A 116 36.54 -11.17 -31.81
C ILE A 116 35.76 -9.86 -31.57
N PRO A 117 36.39 -8.67 -31.66
CA PRO A 117 35.63 -7.40 -31.72
C PRO A 117 34.90 -7.28 -33.08
N PRO A 118 33.60 -6.93 -33.14
CA PRO A 118 32.74 -6.38 -32.08
C PRO A 118 31.86 -7.42 -31.35
N PHE A 119 31.98 -8.72 -31.66
CA PHE A 119 31.17 -9.77 -31.02
C PHE A 119 31.36 -9.81 -29.50
N ASN A 120 32.54 -9.46 -28.99
CA ASN A 120 32.75 -9.30 -27.56
C ASN A 120 31.81 -8.23 -26.94
N LEU A 121 31.71 -7.06 -27.60
CA LEU A 121 30.85 -5.96 -27.16
C LEU A 121 29.38 -6.36 -27.25
N LEU A 122 28.97 -6.95 -28.37
CA LEU A 122 27.60 -7.40 -28.57
C LEU A 122 27.23 -8.49 -27.55
N HIS A 123 28.12 -9.45 -27.30
CA HIS A 123 27.95 -10.45 -26.26
C HIS A 123 27.78 -9.80 -24.89
N THR A 124 28.61 -8.82 -24.55
CA THR A 124 28.54 -8.12 -23.25
C THR A 124 27.22 -7.36 -23.11
N LEU A 125 26.74 -6.71 -24.19
CA LEU A 125 25.44 -6.05 -24.22
C LEU A 125 24.29 -7.06 -24.00
N LEU A 126 24.28 -8.15 -24.74
CA LEU A 126 23.26 -9.21 -24.63
C LEU A 126 23.29 -9.90 -23.26
N GLU A 127 24.48 -10.18 -22.73
CA GLU A 127 24.70 -10.79 -21.42
C GLU A 127 24.18 -9.90 -20.29
N ARG A 128 24.35 -8.58 -20.42
CA ARG A 128 23.78 -7.58 -19.51
C ARG A 128 22.35 -7.16 -19.87
N LYS A 129 21.65 -7.93 -20.71
CA LYS A 129 20.26 -7.64 -21.14
C LYS A 129 20.07 -6.19 -21.63
N TYR A 130 21.02 -5.70 -22.42
CA TYR A 130 21.05 -4.32 -22.93
C TYR A 130 21.10 -3.24 -21.84
N TYR A 131 21.55 -3.58 -20.63
CA TYR A 131 21.58 -2.69 -19.46
C TYR A 131 20.19 -2.14 -19.05
N PHE A 132 19.10 -2.76 -19.49
CA PHE A 132 17.75 -2.32 -19.11
C PHE A 132 17.50 -2.51 -17.61
N ASP A 133 18.03 -3.58 -17.02
CA ASP A 133 17.89 -3.85 -15.58
C ASP A 133 18.59 -2.76 -14.76
N GLU A 134 19.81 -2.36 -15.14
CA GLU A 134 20.55 -1.29 -14.46
C GLU A 134 19.92 0.09 -14.66
N LEU A 135 19.41 0.39 -15.86
CA LEU A 135 18.68 1.63 -16.12
C LEU A 135 17.40 1.71 -15.29
N TYR A 136 16.65 0.60 -15.19
CA TYR A 136 15.43 0.52 -14.38
C TYR A 136 15.74 0.65 -12.89
N ASP A 137 16.77 -0.03 -12.37
CA ASP A 137 17.20 0.12 -10.97
C ASP A 137 17.59 1.57 -10.67
N PHE A 138 18.37 2.20 -11.56
CA PHE A 138 18.83 3.56 -11.36
C PHE A 138 17.69 4.58 -11.43
N LEU A 139 16.88 4.53 -12.49
CA LEU A 139 15.92 5.58 -12.78
C LEU A 139 14.62 5.39 -11.99
N TRP A 140 14.08 4.17 -11.96
CA TRP A 140 12.82 3.89 -11.27
C TRP A 140 13.04 3.52 -9.82
N VAL A 141 13.85 2.48 -9.54
CA VAL A 141 13.92 1.95 -8.17
C VAL A 141 14.58 2.94 -7.21
N ARG A 142 15.77 3.44 -7.55
CA ARG A 142 16.47 4.44 -6.72
C ARG A 142 15.77 5.79 -6.74
N GLY A 143 15.22 6.19 -7.89
CA GLY A 143 14.40 7.40 -8.02
C GLY A 143 13.22 7.38 -7.04
N CYS A 144 12.41 6.32 -7.05
CA CYS A 144 11.29 6.17 -6.12
C CYS A 144 11.74 6.10 -4.65
N ARG A 145 12.84 5.42 -4.34
CA ARG A 145 13.38 5.39 -2.96
C ARG A 145 13.83 6.77 -2.48
N ALA A 146 14.45 7.58 -3.35
CA ALA A 146 14.85 8.93 -3.01
C ALA A 146 13.63 9.81 -2.71
N VAL A 147 12.59 9.73 -3.54
CA VAL A 147 11.32 10.44 -3.30
C VAL A 147 10.67 9.98 -1.99
N ALA A 148 10.61 8.68 -1.73
CA ALA A 148 10.08 8.13 -0.49
C ALA A 148 10.86 8.63 0.75
N ALA A 149 12.18 8.73 0.66
CA ALA A 149 13.02 9.28 1.72
C ALA A 149 12.70 10.76 1.99
N VAL A 150 12.45 11.55 0.94
CA VAL A 150 12.01 12.95 1.08
C VAL A 150 10.64 13.02 1.76
N CYS A 151 9.68 12.19 1.37
CA CYS A 151 8.37 12.14 2.02
C CYS A 151 8.47 11.75 3.50
N ALA A 152 9.29 10.76 3.84
CA ALA A 152 9.51 10.32 5.21
C ALA A 152 10.19 11.41 6.07
N PHE A 153 11.12 12.17 5.48
CA PHE A 153 11.72 13.33 6.14
C PHE A 153 10.66 14.39 6.47
N ILE A 154 9.77 14.70 5.52
CA ILE A 154 8.70 15.68 5.75
C ILE A 154 7.76 15.22 6.87
N ASP A 155 7.36 13.95 6.88
CA ASP A 155 6.49 13.38 7.92
C ASP A 155 7.13 13.50 9.31
N THR A 156 8.34 12.97 9.46
CA THR A 156 9.05 12.93 10.76
C THR A 156 9.50 14.28 11.28
N TRP A 157 9.74 15.27 10.41
CA TRP A 157 10.19 16.60 10.86
C TRP A 157 9.07 17.63 10.89
N VAL A 158 8.24 17.69 9.86
CA VAL A 158 7.21 18.73 9.74
C VAL A 158 5.94 18.29 10.44
N ILE A 159 5.45 17.08 10.13
CA ILE A 159 4.17 16.61 10.65
C ILE A 159 4.29 16.33 12.16
N ASP A 160 5.34 15.64 12.59
CA ASP A 160 5.56 15.38 14.02
C ASP A 160 5.78 16.67 14.83
N LEU A 161 6.50 17.66 14.29
CA LEU A 161 6.68 18.95 14.99
C LEU A 161 5.34 19.66 15.19
N VAL A 162 4.53 19.74 14.14
CA VAL A 162 3.21 20.37 14.21
C VAL A 162 2.32 19.61 15.18
N TYR A 163 2.30 18.28 15.11
CA TYR A 163 1.50 17.44 16.00
C TYR A 163 1.90 17.61 17.46
N ASN A 164 3.20 17.56 17.77
CA ASN A 164 3.69 17.73 19.13
C ASN A 164 3.39 19.13 19.69
N LEU A 165 3.47 20.17 18.85
CA LEU A 165 3.09 21.53 19.23
C LEU A 165 1.61 21.62 19.56
N LEU A 166 0.75 21.09 18.68
CA LEU A 166 -0.71 21.08 18.88
C LEU A 166 -1.09 20.29 20.14
N SER A 167 -0.54 19.08 20.30
CA SER A 167 -0.77 18.25 21.48
C SER A 167 -0.36 18.96 22.76
N GLY A 168 0.81 19.60 22.78
CA GLY A 168 1.29 20.35 23.93
C GLY A 168 0.42 21.57 24.27
N VAL A 169 -0.13 22.25 23.26
CA VAL A 169 -1.08 23.36 23.47
C VAL A 169 -2.39 22.85 24.03
N THR A 170 -2.95 21.77 23.47
CA THR A 170 -4.18 21.16 23.95
C THR A 170 -4.05 20.65 25.38
N GLU A 171 -2.94 19.99 25.72
CA GLU A 171 -2.67 19.51 27.08
C GLU A 171 -2.57 20.67 28.08
N ARG A 172 -1.92 21.78 27.71
CA ARG A 172 -1.85 22.99 28.54
C ARG A 172 -3.22 23.62 28.76
N ILE A 173 -4.06 23.70 27.72
CA ILE A 173 -5.43 24.22 27.83
C ILE A 173 -6.26 23.31 28.75
N ALA A 174 -6.19 21.99 28.56
CA ALA A 174 -6.89 21.03 29.40
C ALA A 174 -6.44 21.12 30.87
N ALA A 175 -5.13 21.20 31.11
CA ALA A 175 -4.56 21.37 32.45
C ALA A 175 -4.98 22.70 33.10
N PHE A 176 -5.04 23.79 32.34
CA PHE A 176 -5.54 25.08 32.83
C PHE A 176 -7.02 24.99 33.22
N SER A 177 -7.85 24.41 32.35
CA SER A 177 -9.28 24.24 32.60
C SER A 177 -9.52 23.43 33.87
N GLY A 178 -8.88 22.27 34.00
CA GLY A 178 -9.09 21.40 35.17
C GLY A 178 -8.55 22.01 36.47
N ARG A 179 -7.36 22.61 36.46
CA ARG A 179 -6.75 23.11 37.70
C ARG A 179 -7.29 24.46 38.15
N VAL A 180 -7.53 25.38 37.22
CA VAL A 180 -7.87 26.76 37.55
C VAL A 180 -9.38 26.98 37.50
N LEU A 181 -10.03 26.61 36.40
CA LEU A 181 -11.46 26.86 36.27
C LEU A 181 -12.27 25.93 37.18
N ASP A 182 -11.95 24.63 37.17
CA ASP A 182 -12.73 23.65 37.93
C ASP A 182 -12.30 23.63 39.40
N ALA A 183 -11.06 23.20 39.70
CA ALA A 183 -10.64 22.97 41.09
C ALA A 183 -10.56 24.26 41.95
N GLN A 184 -10.12 25.38 41.38
CA GLN A 184 -10.00 26.65 42.12
C GLN A 184 -11.23 27.54 41.97
N GLY A 185 -11.84 27.55 40.78
CA GLY A 185 -13.02 28.36 40.49
C GLY A 185 -14.30 27.71 41.01
N VAL A 186 -14.74 26.66 40.33
CA VAL A 186 -16.05 26.02 40.58
C VAL A 186 -16.06 25.32 41.94
N ASP A 187 -15.13 24.40 42.19
CA ASP A 187 -15.07 23.64 43.44
C ASP A 187 -14.76 24.53 44.63
N GLY A 188 -13.84 25.49 44.47
CA GLY A 188 -13.53 26.47 45.51
C GLY A 188 -14.76 27.29 45.92
N PHE A 189 -15.56 27.73 44.94
CA PHE A 189 -16.80 28.44 45.19
C PHE A 189 -17.87 27.57 45.86
N VAL A 190 -18.10 26.36 45.36
CA VAL A 190 -19.11 25.43 45.90
C VAL A 190 -18.74 24.97 47.31
N ASN A 191 -17.47 24.68 47.58
CA ASN A 191 -16.98 24.31 48.90
C ASN A 191 -17.10 25.47 49.89
N GLY A 192 -16.77 26.70 49.47
CA GLY A 192 -16.93 27.89 50.30
C GLY A 192 -18.40 28.15 50.69
N ILE A 193 -19.35 27.93 49.77
CA ILE A 193 -20.79 27.98 50.09
C ILE A 193 -21.15 26.91 51.12
N SER A 194 -20.66 25.68 50.94
CA SER A 194 -20.95 24.56 51.84
C SER A 194 -20.36 24.77 53.24
N GLU A 195 -19.12 25.27 53.34
CA GLU A 195 -18.50 25.62 54.63
C GLU A 195 -19.28 26.73 55.33
N THR A 196 -19.62 27.81 54.62
CA THR A 196 -20.40 28.91 55.20
C THR A 196 -21.78 28.43 55.69
N ALA A 197 -22.43 27.55 54.94
CA ALA A 197 -23.70 26.96 55.35
C ALA A 197 -23.56 26.04 56.58
N ASN A 198 -22.48 25.24 56.65
CA ASN A 198 -22.18 24.38 57.79
C ASN A 198 -21.84 25.19 59.05
N ASP A 199 -21.05 26.25 58.92
CA ASP A 199 -20.72 27.16 60.03
C ASP A 199 -21.99 27.82 60.60
N LEU A 200 -22.87 28.29 59.71
CA LEU A 200 -24.16 28.86 60.10
C LEU A 200 -25.05 27.80 60.80
N ALA A 201 -25.08 26.58 60.28
CA ALA A 201 -25.82 25.47 60.88
C ALA A 201 -25.26 25.10 62.26
N GLU A 202 -23.93 25.11 62.45
CA GLU A 202 -23.29 24.81 63.73
C GLU A 202 -23.60 25.89 64.78
N VAL A 203 -23.62 27.16 64.40
CA VAL A 203 -24.05 28.28 65.25
C VAL A 203 -25.52 28.13 65.65
N LEU A 204 -26.39 27.80 64.70
CA LEU A 204 -27.83 27.57 64.95
C LEU A 204 -28.09 26.30 65.77
N ARG A 205 -27.17 25.33 65.78
CA ARG A 205 -27.29 24.09 66.57
C ARG A 205 -26.87 24.28 68.03
N LYS A 206 -25.99 25.23 68.35
CA LYS A 206 -25.53 25.49 69.73
C LYS A 206 -26.64 25.69 70.78
N PRO A 207 -27.78 26.36 70.48
CA PRO A 207 -28.92 26.47 71.40
C PRO A 207 -29.69 25.15 71.60
N GLN A 208 -29.66 24.24 70.62
CA GLN A 208 -30.38 22.96 70.65
C GLN A 208 -29.53 21.87 71.31
N THR A 209 -29.60 21.78 72.64
CA THR A 209 -28.74 20.89 73.44
C THR A 209 -29.37 19.54 73.80
N GLY A 210 -30.52 19.18 73.22
CA GLY A 210 -31.19 17.88 73.38
C GLY A 210 -31.75 17.56 74.78
N GLY A 211 -31.42 18.36 75.79
CA GLY A 211 -31.91 18.18 77.16
C GLY A 211 -33.31 18.76 77.35
N ILE A 212 -34.32 17.91 77.51
CA ILE A 212 -35.74 18.27 77.74
C ILE A 212 -35.88 19.32 78.86
N ARG A 213 -35.05 19.22 79.91
CA ARG A 213 -35.03 20.15 81.05
C ARG A 213 -34.71 21.60 80.65
N LYS A 214 -33.82 21.82 79.66
CA LYS A 214 -33.48 23.17 79.18
C LYS A 214 -34.63 23.77 78.38
N TYR A 215 -35.30 22.98 77.53
CA TYR A 215 -36.48 23.44 76.78
C TYR A 215 -37.62 23.84 77.71
N VAL A 216 -37.88 23.06 78.76
CA VAL A 216 -38.87 23.42 79.79
C VAL A 216 -38.50 24.74 80.46
N LEU A 217 -37.23 24.92 80.86
CA LEU A 217 -36.72 26.17 81.44
C LEU A 217 -36.93 27.39 80.52
N TRP A 218 -36.56 27.28 79.23
CA TRP A 218 -36.79 28.35 78.26
C TRP A 218 -38.28 28.64 78.06
N SER A 219 -39.12 27.60 77.93
CA SER A 219 -40.57 27.77 77.72
C SER A 219 -41.26 28.44 78.92
N VAL A 220 -40.93 28.03 80.15
CA VAL A 220 -41.48 28.62 81.38
C VAL A 220 -40.95 30.05 81.58
N GLY A 221 -39.66 30.28 81.29
CA GLY A 221 -39.08 31.62 81.33
C GLY A 221 -39.75 32.59 80.36
N LEU A 222 -40.01 32.14 79.13
CA LEU A 222 -40.67 32.93 78.08
C LEU A 222 -42.15 33.19 78.44
N ALA A 223 -42.86 32.19 78.97
CA ALA A 223 -44.22 32.36 79.47
C ALA A 223 -44.27 33.37 80.64
N THR A 224 -43.32 33.29 81.58
CA THR A 224 -43.25 34.21 82.71
C THR A 224 -42.93 35.65 82.25
N ALA A 225 -41.99 35.81 81.32
CA ALA A 225 -41.66 37.11 80.74
C ALA A 225 -42.83 37.69 79.93
N ALA A 226 -43.55 36.86 79.17
CA ALA A 226 -44.74 37.29 78.43
C ALA A 226 -45.86 37.74 79.39
N ILE A 227 -46.09 37.02 80.49
CA ILE A 227 -47.04 37.41 81.54
C ILE A 227 -46.60 38.72 82.19
N ALA A 228 -45.31 38.88 82.53
CA ALA A 228 -44.79 40.11 83.10
C ALA A 228 -44.90 41.30 82.12
N ALA A 229 -44.58 41.10 80.85
CA ALA A 229 -44.75 42.10 79.81
C ALA A 229 -46.22 42.47 79.59
N LEU A 230 -47.13 41.49 79.59
CA LEU A 230 -48.58 41.73 79.54
C LEU A 230 -49.04 42.54 80.75
N ILE A 231 -48.56 42.22 81.95
CA ILE A 231 -48.86 42.98 83.17
C ILE A 231 -48.32 44.40 83.07
N VAL A 232 -47.09 44.59 82.56
CA VAL A 232 -46.51 45.92 82.34
C VAL A 232 -47.31 46.71 81.30
N VAL A 233 -47.66 46.10 80.17
CA VAL A 233 -48.49 46.73 79.12
C VAL A 233 -49.89 47.07 79.65
N MET A 234 -50.52 46.17 80.41
CA MET A 234 -51.81 46.43 81.06
C MET A 234 -51.72 47.53 82.12
N ARG A 235 -50.58 47.64 82.82
CA ARG A 235 -50.34 48.70 83.81
C ARG A 235 -50.02 50.06 83.17
N VAL A 236 -49.40 50.06 81.98
CA VAL A 236 -49.10 51.28 81.20
C VAL A 236 -50.33 51.78 80.44
N ASN A 237 -51.20 50.90 79.95
CA ASN A 237 -52.44 51.29 79.25
C ASN A 237 -53.64 51.50 80.21
N GLY A 238 -53.48 51.20 81.51
CA GLY A 238 -54.52 51.28 82.53
C GLY A 238 -54.42 52.49 83.47
N GLY A 239 -53.60 53.49 83.15
CA GLY A 239 -53.50 54.77 83.85
C GLY A 239 -53.66 55.93 82.87
#